data_AF-A0A2G6PPB2-F1
#
_entry.id   AF-A0A2G6PPB2-F1
#
_cell.length_a   1.000
_cell.length_b   1.000
_cell.length_c   1.000
_cell.angle_alpha   90.00
_cell.angle_beta   90.00
_cell.angle_gamma   90.00
#
_symmetry.space_group_name_H-M   'P 1'
#
loop_
_entity.id
_entity.type
_entity.pdbx_description
1 polymer ?
#
loop_
_entity_poly.entity_id
_entity_poly.type
_entity_poly.pdbx_seq_one_letter_code
_entity_poly.pdbx_strand_id
1 'polypeptide(L)'
;NPFIASFAENPLYKDTFGVQHANILISLSQLSETCFILLIPFFLSRFGIKRVMLIAMFAWALRFGLFGAGNPGNGVWMFVLSMIVYGVAFDFFNISGSLFVDKETNADIRSSAQGVFMMMTNGLGASVGMLMAQAVVNHMVYSKTTFAEQSAGWQTTWYIFAAYACVVAILFALFFKYKHVRERA
;
A
#
# COMPACT_ATOMS: atom_id res chain seq x y z
N ASN A 1 12.92 -2.51 -6.72
CA ASN A 1 12.51 -2.04 -5.37
C ASN A 1 13.78 -1.85 -4.54
N PRO A 2 14.21 -0.60 -4.24
CA PRO A 2 15.50 -0.30 -3.61
C PRO A 2 15.71 -1.02 -2.28
N PHE A 3 14.64 -1.26 -1.52
CA PHE A 3 14.66 -2.03 -0.27
C PHE A 3 15.01 -3.51 -0.47
N ILE A 4 14.54 -4.14 -1.55
CA ILE A 4 14.90 -5.53 -1.87
C ILE A 4 16.31 -5.57 -2.47
N ALA A 5 16.68 -4.54 -3.23
CA ALA A 5 18.00 -4.40 -3.84
C ALA A 5 19.12 -4.16 -2.80
N SER A 6 18.86 -3.48 -1.68
CA SER A 6 19.84 -3.30 -0.61
C SER A 6 20.19 -4.61 0.11
N PHE A 7 19.31 -5.62 0.09
CA PHE A 7 19.64 -6.97 0.56
C PHE A 7 20.46 -7.78 -0.46
N ALA A 8 20.50 -7.37 -1.73
CA ALA A 8 21.28 -8.02 -2.78
C ALA A 8 22.79 -7.71 -2.70
N GLU A 9 23.18 -6.69 -1.94
CA GLU A 9 24.59 -6.31 -1.72
C GLU A 9 25.33 -7.24 -0.74
N ASN A 10 24.61 -8.10 0.00
CA ASN A 10 25.20 -9.02 0.97
C ASN A 10 25.39 -10.44 0.40
N PRO A 11 26.62 -11.02 0.39
CA PRO A 11 26.87 -12.36 -0.14
C PRO A 11 26.13 -13.49 0.59
N LEU A 12 25.62 -13.29 1.81
CA LEU A 12 24.79 -14.26 2.54
C LEU A 12 23.33 -14.35 2.04
N TYR A 13 22.81 -13.31 1.39
CA TYR A 13 21.42 -13.23 0.92
C TYR A 13 21.32 -13.21 -0.60
N LYS A 14 22.46 -13.21 -1.30
CA LYS A 14 22.56 -13.19 -2.76
C LYS A 14 21.88 -14.39 -3.45
N ASP A 15 21.83 -15.53 -2.75
CA ASP A 15 21.16 -16.77 -3.20
C ASP A 15 19.78 -16.98 -2.54
N THR A 16 19.25 -16.02 -1.78
CA THR A 16 17.91 -16.16 -1.21
C THR A 16 16.83 -15.87 -2.25
N PHE A 17 15.74 -16.65 -2.17
CA PHE A 17 14.63 -16.68 -3.12
C PHE A 17 14.06 -15.28 -3.45
N GLY A 18 14.06 -14.37 -2.49
CA GLY A 18 13.55 -13.00 -2.66
C GLY A 18 14.38 -12.11 -3.60
N VAL A 19 15.68 -12.38 -3.74
CA VAL A 19 16.59 -11.62 -4.62
C VAL A 19 16.66 -12.25 -6.02
N GLN A 20 16.73 -13.58 -6.13
CA GLN A 20 16.75 -14.28 -7.42
C GLN A 20 15.41 -14.23 -8.18
N HIS A 21 14.28 -14.13 -7.46
CA HIS A 21 12.94 -14.12 -8.06
C HIS A 21 12.22 -12.77 -7.91
N ALA A 22 12.94 -11.66 -7.94
CA ALA A 22 12.35 -10.31 -7.94
C ALA A 22 11.28 -10.13 -9.04
N ASN A 23 11.46 -10.75 -10.21
CA ASN A 23 10.46 -10.75 -11.28
C ASN A 23 9.19 -11.52 -10.91
N ILE A 24 9.28 -12.65 -10.18
CA ILE A 24 8.10 -13.40 -9.71
C ILE A 24 7.33 -12.59 -8.67
N LEU A 25 8.02 -11.86 -7.78
CA LEU A 25 7.38 -10.96 -6.81
C LEU A 25 6.59 -9.83 -7.48
N ILE A 26 7.16 -9.24 -8.54
CA ILE A 26 6.48 -8.22 -9.34
C ILE A 26 5.27 -8.82 -10.08
N SER A 27 5.44 -9.97 -10.74
CA SER A 27 4.34 -10.67 -11.43
C SER A 27 3.23 -11.09 -10.47
N LEU A 28 3.57 -11.52 -9.25
CA LEU A 28 2.60 -11.86 -8.22
C LEU A 28 1.76 -10.65 -7.80
N SER A 29 2.37 -9.46 -7.75
CA SER A 29 1.66 -8.22 -7.42
C SER A 29 0.63 -7.89 -8.50
N GLN A 30 1.01 -8.00 -9.78
CA GLN A 30 0.12 -7.77 -10.93
C GLN A 30 -1.01 -8.79 -11.05
N LEU A 31 -0.72 -10.07 -10.75
CA LEU A 31 -1.74 -11.10 -10.66
C LEU A 31 -2.73 -10.81 -9.52
N SER A 32 -2.21 -10.39 -8.35
CA SER A 32 -3.05 -9.98 -7.23
C SER A 32 -3.96 -8.81 -7.62
N GLU A 33 -3.43 -7.76 -8.25
CA GLU A 33 -4.21 -6.62 -8.73
C GLU A 33 -5.35 -7.08 -9.66
N THR A 34 -5.02 -7.90 -10.66
CA THR A 34 -6.02 -8.43 -11.60
C THR A 34 -7.13 -9.21 -10.89
N CYS A 35 -6.77 -10.08 -9.93
CA CYS A 35 -7.73 -10.84 -9.15
C CYS A 35 -8.62 -9.93 -8.28
N PHE A 36 -8.04 -8.91 -7.63
CA PHE A 36 -8.79 -8.04 -6.74
C PHE A 36 -9.68 -7.05 -7.49
N ILE A 37 -9.27 -6.57 -8.67
CA ILE A 37 -10.14 -5.78 -9.56
C ILE A 37 -11.44 -6.54 -9.87
N LEU A 38 -11.35 -7.84 -10.18
CA LEU A 38 -12.52 -8.67 -10.44
C LEU A 38 -13.41 -8.87 -9.20
N LEU A 39 -12.83 -8.83 -8.00
CA LEU A 39 -13.55 -8.99 -6.73
C LEU A 39 -14.19 -7.68 -6.23
N ILE A 40 -13.79 -6.52 -6.74
CA ILE A 40 -14.30 -5.22 -6.27
C ILE A 40 -15.84 -5.10 -6.33
N PRO A 41 -16.53 -5.47 -7.41
CA PRO A 41 -18.00 -5.37 -7.46
C PRO A 41 -18.68 -6.18 -6.35
N PHE A 42 -18.11 -7.34 -6.01
CA PHE A 42 -18.59 -8.19 -4.93
C PHE A 42 -18.37 -7.55 -3.55
N PHE A 43 -17.18 -7.00 -3.29
CA PHE A 43 -16.89 -6.33 -2.02
C PHE A 43 -17.71 -5.04 -1.84
N LEU A 44 -17.88 -4.25 -2.90
CA LEU A 44 -18.65 -3.01 -2.87
C LEU A 44 -20.14 -3.26 -2.68
N SER A 45 -20.73 -4.25 -3.37
CA SER A 45 -22.15 -4.60 -3.21
C SER A 45 -22.46 -5.18 -1.82
N ARG A 46 -21.54 -5.94 -1.22
CA ARG A 46 -21.75 -6.59 0.08
C ARG A 46 -21.40 -5.73 1.28
N PHE A 47 -20.30 -4.99 1.23
CA PHE A 47 -19.77 -4.25 2.39
C PHE A 47 -19.95 -2.73 2.26
N GLY A 48 -20.15 -2.21 1.04
CA GLY A 48 -20.26 -0.78 0.77
C GLY A 48 -18.91 -0.06 0.75
N ILE A 49 -18.90 1.11 0.11
CA ILE A 49 -17.71 1.93 -0.14
C ILE A 49 -16.90 2.19 1.15
N LYS A 50 -17.56 2.60 2.25
CA LYS A 50 -16.88 2.91 3.53
C LYS A 50 -16.08 1.74 4.09
N ARG A 51 -16.66 0.53 4.11
CA ARG A 51 -15.98 -0.65 4.68
C ARG A 51 -14.84 -1.11 3.79
N VAL A 52 -15.03 -1.06 2.46
CA VAL A 52 -13.99 -1.42 1.50
C VAL A 52 -12.79 -0.46 1.59
N MET A 53 -13.03 0.84 1.74
CA MET A 53 -11.96 1.81 1.97
C MET A 53 -11.21 1.56 3.30
N LEU A 54 -11.92 1.21 4.38
CA LEU A 54 -11.27 0.85 5.65
C LEU A 54 -10.43 -0.42 5.55
N ILE A 55 -10.91 -1.44 4.83
CA ILE A 55 -10.14 -2.66 4.55
C ILE A 55 -8.86 -2.31 3.78
N ALA A 56 -8.94 -1.42 2.78
CA ALA A 56 -7.78 -0.98 2.01
C ALA A 56 -6.75 -0.24 2.87
N MET A 57 -7.21 0.65 3.76
CA MET A 57 -6.32 1.38 4.68
C MET A 57 -5.66 0.45 5.71
N PHE A 58 -6.40 -0.54 6.21
CA PHE A 58 -5.85 -1.55 7.10
C PHE A 58 -4.85 -2.46 6.36
N ALA A 59 -5.15 -2.84 5.12
CA ALA A 59 -4.23 -3.57 4.25
C ALA A 59 -2.93 -2.78 4.03
N TRP A 60 -3.01 -1.45 3.88
CA TRP A 60 -1.83 -0.57 3.82
C TRP A 60 -0.99 -0.63 5.10
N ALA A 61 -1.62 -0.54 6.28
CA ALA A 61 -0.92 -0.66 7.56
C ALA A 61 -0.28 -2.05 7.74
N LEU A 62 -1.02 -3.12 7.40
CA LEU A 62 -0.53 -4.49 7.45
C LEU A 62 0.65 -4.70 6.49
N ARG A 63 0.58 -4.14 5.29
CA ARG A 63 1.66 -4.20 4.29
C ARG A 63 2.97 -3.67 4.86
N PHE A 64 2.94 -2.48 5.47
CA PHE A 64 4.13 -1.88 6.08
C PHE A 64 4.58 -2.63 7.33
N GLY A 65 3.66 -3.14 8.15
CA GLY A 65 3.99 -3.99 9.28
C GLY A 65 4.69 -5.29 8.86
N LEU A 66 4.20 -5.95 7.81
CA LEU A 66 4.83 -7.14 7.23
C LEU A 66 6.20 -6.84 6.63
N PHE A 67 6.40 -5.65 6.07
CA PHE A 67 7.71 -5.21 5.59
C PHE A 67 8.71 -4.94 6.72
N GLY A 68 8.26 -4.34 7.83
CA GLY A 68 9.09 -4.09 9.00
C GLY A 68 9.47 -5.36 9.77
N ALA A 69 8.56 -6.34 9.83
CA ALA A 69 8.77 -7.62 10.52
C ALA A 69 9.38 -8.72 9.64
N GLY A 70 9.34 -8.56 8.31
CA GLY A 70 9.88 -9.52 7.35
C GLY A 70 11.40 -9.58 7.34
N ASN A 71 11.96 -10.74 6.98
CA ASN A 71 13.39 -10.98 6.87
C ASN A 71 13.68 -11.75 5.55
N PRO A 72 14.72 -11.40 4.78
CA PRO A 72 15.12 -12.09 3.55
C PRO A 72 15.50 -13.59 3.70
N GLY A 73 15.68 -14.10 4.93
CA GLY A 73 15.81 -15.53 5.21
C GLY A 73 14.46 -16.25 5.35
N ASN A 74 14.14 -16.73 6.56
CA ASN A 74 12.91 -17.48 6.84
C ASN A 74 11.62 -16.63 6.76
N GLY A 75 11.74 -15.31 6.60
CA GLY A 75 10.63 -14.34 6.57
C GLY A 75 10.20 -13.93 5.16
N VAL A 76 10.70 -14.55 4.09
CA VAL A 76 10.37 -14.19 2.70
C VAL A 76 8.86 -14.29 2.43
N TRP A 77 8.16 -15.20 3.12
CA TRP A 77 6.71 -15.32 3.03
C TRP A 77 5.99 -14.02 3.45
N MET A 78 6.55 -13.23 4.36
CA MET A 78 5.98 -11.94 4.78
C MET A 78 6.09 -10.89 3.66
N PHE A 79 7.18 -10.93 2.87
CA PHE A 79 7.31 -10.09 1.68
C PHE A 79 6.34 -10.51 0.58
N VAL A 80 6.21 -11.82 0.33
CA VAL A 80 5.23 -12.37 -0.63
C VAL A 80 3.79 -11.98 -0.23
N LEU A 81 3.44 -12.14 1.05
CA LEU A 81 2.14 -11.75 1.57
C LEU A 81 1.92 -10.23 1.42
N SER A 82 2.94 -9.41 1.71
CA SER A 82 2.89 -7.96 1.53
C SER A 82 2.67 -7.55 0.06
N MET A 83 3.23 -8.30 -0.90
CA MET A 83 2.97 -8.10 -2.34
C MET A 83 1.53 -8.45 -2.72
N ILE A 84 0.95 -9.49 -2.13
CA ILE A 84 -0.47 -9.84 -2.37
C ILE A 84 -1.39 -8.77 -1.79
N VAL A 85 -1.16 -8.39 -0.53
CA VAL A 85 -1.94 -7.37 0.20
C VAL A 85 -1.89 -6.02 -0.52
N TYR A 86 -0.81 -5.72 -1.24
CA TYR A 86 -0.71 -4.50 -2.04
C TYR A 86 -1.84 -4.35 -3.05
N GLY A 87 -2.15 -5.40 -3.82
CA GLY A 87 -3.21 -5.33 -4.84
C GLY A 87 -4.55 -4.94 -4.22
N VAL A 88 -4.90 -5.57 -3.09
CA VAL A 88 -6.09 -5.18 -2.30
C VAL A 88 -6.03 -3.72 -1.90
N ALA A 89 -4.92 -3.30 -1.31
CA ALA A 89 -4.80 -1.99 -0.70
C ALA A 89 -4.84 -0.87 -1.76
N PHE A 90 -4.20 -1.08 -2.91
CA PHE A 90 -4.14 -0.13 -4.01
C PHE A 90 -5.47 -0.07 -4.79
N ASP A 91 -6.00 -1.22 -5.22
CA ASP A 91 -7.18 -1.26 -6.06
C ASP A 91 -8.44 -0.87 -5.28
N PHE A 92 -8.61 -1.40 -4.07
CA PHE A 92 -9.81 -1.11 -3.29
C PHE A 92 -9.84 0.36 -2.89
N PHE A 93 -8.70 1.00 -2.61
CA PHE A 93 -8.67 2.42 -2.30
C PHE A 93 -8.96 3.28 -3.52
N ASN A 94 -8.25 3.05 -4.63
CA ASN A 94 -8.38 3.89 -5.83
C ASN A 94 -9.76 3.75 -6.50
N ILE A 95 -10.25 2.52 -6.67
CA ILE A 95 -11.52 2.28 -7.36
C ILE A 95 -12.70 2.67 -6.48
N SER A 96 -12.69 2.33 -5.18
CA SER A 96 -13.77 2.74 -4.27
C SER A 96 -13.79 4.25 -4.06
N GLY A 97 -12.62 4.90 -4.01
CA GLY A 97 -12.51 6.35 -3.91
C GLY A 97 -13.03 7.06 -5.16
N SER A 98 -12.68 6.56 -6.35
CA SER A 98 -13.21 7.08 -7.62
C SER A 98 -14.74 6.92 -7.71
N LEU A 99 -15.26 5.76 -7.29
CA LEU A 99 -16.71 5.51 -7.25
C LEU A 99 -17.43 6.35 -6.20
N PHE A 100 -16.77 6.67 -5.08
CA PHE A 100 -17.31 7.60 -4.10
C PHE A 100 -17.43 9.00 -4.68
N VAL A 101 -16.37 9.51 -5.30
CA VAL A 101 -16.36 10.83 -5.95
C VAL A 101 -17.41 10.89 -7.05
N ASP A 102 -17.55 9.83 -7.83
CA ASP A 102 -18.62 9.69 -8.81
C ASP A 102 -20.02 9.87 -8.20
N LYS A 103 -20.35 9.09 -7.15
CA LYS A 103 -21.69 9.12 -6.55
C LYS A 103 -22.03 10.45 -5.87
N GLU A 104 -21.02 11.19 -5.43
CA GLU A 104 -21.20 12.48 -4.75
C GLU A 104 -21.08 13.69 -5.69
N THR A 105 -20.86 13.48 -7.00
CA THR A 105 -20.73 14.57 -7.98
C THR A 105 -21.82 14.51 -9.05
N ASN A 106 -22.15 15.69 -9.61
CA ASN A 106 -23.10 15.76 -10.71
C ASN A 106 -22.51 15.13 -11.99
N ALA A 107 -23.38 14.53 -12.80
CA ALA A 107 -23.00 13.82 -14.03
C ALA A 107 -22.10 14.66 -14.96
N ASP A 108 -22.35 15.97 -15.04
CA ASP A 108 -21.62 16.90 -15.90
C ASP A 108 -20.14 17.09 -15.50
N ILE A 109 -19.79 16.87 -14.24
CA ILE A 109 -18.43 17.09 -13.71
C ILE A 109 -17.76 15.82 -13.18
N ARG A 110 -18.43 14.67 -13.24
CA ARG A 110 -17.94 13.37 -12.73
C ARG A 110 -16.53 13.05 -13.22
N SER A 111 -16.31 13.13 -14.53
CA SER A 111 -15.01 12.79 -15.14
C SER A 111 -13.89 13.69 -14.64
N SER A 112 -14.16 15.00 -14.55
CA SER A 112 -13.25 15.99 -14.00
C SER A 112 -12.94 15.73 -12.52
N ALA A 113 -13.96 15.42 -11.71
CA ALA A 113 -13.79 15.15 -10.29
C ALA A 113 -12.99 13.87 -10.03
N GLN A 114 -13.24 12.79 -10.80
CA GLN A 114 -12.41 11.58 -10.75
C GLN A 114 -10.96 11.86 -11.18
N GLY A 115 -10.77 12.69 -12.21
CA GLY A 115 -9.44 13.12 -12.65
C GLY A 115 -8.68 13.86 -11.56
N VAL A 116 -9.33 14.79 -10.85
CA VAL A 116 -8.74 15.50 -9.70
C VAL A 116 -8.42 14.51 -8.57
N PHE A 117 -9.31 13.58 -8.25
CA PHE A 117 -9.04 12.54 -7.25
C PHE A 117 -7.80 11.71 -7.60
N MET A 118 -7.71 11.23 -8.84
CA MET A 118 -6.56 10.45 -9.32
C MET A 118 -5.26 11.25 -9.33
N MET A 119 -5.31 12.53 -9.70
CA MET A 119 -4.16 13.43 -9.65
C MET A 119 -3.69 13.65 -8.20
N MET A 120 -4.62 13.79 -7.26
CA MET A 120 -4.28 13.97 -5.84
C MET A 120 -3.69 12.71 -5.22
N THR A 121 -4.19 11.51 -5.56
CA THR A 121 -3.71 10.25 -4.97
C THR A 121 -2.44 9.73 -5.64
N ASN A 122 -2.43 9.61 -6.97
CA ASN A 122 -1.36 8.97 -7.73
C ASN A 122 -0.37 9.98 -8.34
N GLY A 123 -0.72 11.27 -8.41
CA GLY A 123 0.16 12.33 -8.91
C GLY A 123 0.88 13.05 -7.76
N LEU A 124 0.24 14.10 -7.24
CA LEU A 124 0.80 14.96 -6.20
C LEU A 124 1.05 14.21 -4.90
N GLY A 125 0.07 13.43 -4.43
CA GLY A 125 0.19 12.63 -3.21
C GLY A 125 1.34 11.64 -3.27
N ALA A 126 1.48 10.91 -4.38
CA ALA A 126 2.60 10.01 -4.60
C ALA A 126 3.95 10.75 -4.64
N SER A 127 4.01 11.91 -5.31
CA SER A 127 5.23 12.71 -5.42
C SER A 127 5.70 13.24 -4.06
N VAL A 128 4.80 13.87 -3.30
CA VAL A 128 5.10 14.39 -1.96
C VAL A 128 5.42 13.25 -1.01
N GLY A 129 4.66 12.15 -1.08
CA GLY A 129 4.91 10.93 -0.32
C GLY A 129 6.31 10.35 -0.58
N MET A 130 6.73 10.29 -1.85
CA MET A 130 8.06 9.81 -2.23
C MET A 130 9.17 10.69 -1.65
N LEU A 131 9.03 12.02 -1.72
CA LEU A 131 10.02 12.96 -1.17
C LEU A 131 10.13 12.85 0.36
N MET A 132 8.98 12.78 1.06
CA MET A 132 8.97 12.61 2.51
C MET A 132 9.55 11.25 2.91
N ALA A 133 9.17 10.17 2.22
CA ALA A 133 9.70 8.84 2.47
C ALA A 133 11.22 8.80 2.25
N GLN A 134 11.72 9.42 1.18
CA GLN A 134 13.15 9.52 0.92
C GLN A 134 13.89 10.28 2.02
N ALA A 135 13.32 11.36 2.54
CA ALA A 135 13.91 12.09 3.66
C ALA A 135 14.02 11.23 4.93
N VAL A 136 12.97 10.47 5.27
CA VAL A 136 12.99 9.54 6.41
C VAL A 136 14.04 8.45 6.21
N VAL A 137 14.08 7.83 5.02
CA VAL A 137 15.07 6.79 4.69
C VAL A 137 16.50 7.35 4.75
N ASN A 138 16.75 8.54 4.22
CA ASN A 138 18.08 9.16 4.26
C ASN A 138 18.56 9.36 5.69
N HIS A 139 17.68 9.80 6.59
CA HIS A 139 18.02 10.02 7.99
C HIS A 139 18.16 8.70 8.77
N MET A 140 17.27 7.74 8.56
CA MET A 140 17.20 6.52 9.38
C MET A 140 18.09 5.39 8.86
N VAL A 141 18.38 5.35 7.56
CA VAL A 141 19.14 4.27 6.91
C VAL A 141 20.49 4.81 6.43
N TYR A 142 20.50 5.75 5.48
CA TYR A 142 21.73 6.15 4.80
C TYR A 142 22.67 7.02 5.65
N SER A 143 22.20 7.53 6.79
CA SER A 143 23.05 8.17 7.80
C SER A 143 23.93 7.16 8.57
N LYS A 144 23.73 5.86 8.39
CA LYS A 144 24.45 4.80 9.10
C LYS A 144 25.49 4.13 8.19
N THR A 145 26.67 3.85 8.74
CA THR A 145 27.81 3.30 7.99
C THR A 145 27.90 1.78 8.05
N THR A 146 27.26 1.14 9.04
CA THR A 146 27.32 -0.31 9.24
C THR A 146 26.04 -1.00 8.75
N PHE A 147 26.18 -2.12 8.05
CA PHE A 147 25.05 -2.90 7.50
C PHE A 147 23.98 -3.28 8.56
N ALA A 148 24.40 -3.69 9.76
CA ALA A 148 23.49 -4.04 10.84
C ALA A 148 22.60 -2.86 11.26
N GLU A 149 23.16 -1.65 11.29
CA GLU A 149 22.43 -0.42 11.62
C GLU A 149 21.51 0.03 10.47
N GLN A 150 21.94 -0.15 9.22
CA GLN A 150 21.09 0.14 8.05
C GLN A 150 19.87 -0.78 7.99
N SER A 151 20.05 -2.08 8.28
CA SER A 151 18.94 -3.04 8.34
C SER A 151 17.93 -2.68 9.44
N ALA A 152 18.40 -2.33 10.64
CA ALA A 152 17.54 -1.85 11.72
C ALA A 152 16.85 -0.51 11.37
N GLY A 153 17.56 0.38 10.66
CA GLY A 153 17.02 1.63 10.13
C GLY A 153 15.87 1.41 9.14
N TRP A 154 15.99 0.40 8.27
CA TRP A 154 14.92 0.03 7.35
C TRP A 154 13.69 -0.50 8.10
N GLN A 155 13.88 -1.41 9.06
CA GLN A 155 12.77 -1.91 9.89
C GLN A 155 12.05 -0.76 10.60
N THR A 156 12.82 0.16 11.20
CA THR A 156 12.29 1.34 11.88
C THR A 156 11.49 2.23 10.91
N THR A 157 12.00 2.44 9.70
CA THR A 157 11.32 3.24 8.67
C THR A 157 9.97 2.62 8.26
N TRP A 158 9.93 1.29 8.06
CA TRP A 158 8.69 0.59 7.75
C TRP A 158 7.67 0.65 8.90
N TYR A 159 8.12 0.56 10.16
CA TYR A 159 7.22 0.75 11.30
C TYR A 159 6.70 2.17 11.42
N ILE A 160 7.50 3.19 11.11
CA ILE A 160 7.03 4.58 11.03
C ILE A 160 5.92 4.71 9.98
N PHE A 161 6.11 4.13 8.80
CA PHE A 161 5.08 4.15 7.76
C PHE A 161 3.84 3.35 8.16
N ALA A 162 3.99 2.20 8.82
CA ALA A 162 2.89 1.41 9.34
C ALA A 162 2.08 2.18 10.39
N ALA A 163 2.76 2.85 11.33
CA ALA A 163 2.14 3.68 12.36
C ALA A 163 1.38 4.87 11.73
N TYR A 164 2.00 5.55 10.76
CA TYR A 164 1.36 6.64 10.03
C TYR A 164 0.09 6.16 9.31
N ALA A 165 0.16 5.05 8.56
CA ALA A 165 -0.99 4.47 7.89
C ALA A 165 -2.10 4.05 8.87
N CYS A 166 -1.73 3.51 10.04
CA CYS A 166 -2.67 3.15 11.10
C CYS A 166 -3.38 4.39 11.67
N VAL A 167 -2.65 5.48 11.95
CA VAL A 167 -3.23 6.75 12.40
C VAL A 167 -4.21 7.30 11.37
N VAL A 168 -3.83 7.31 10.09
CA VAL A 168 -4.73 7.76 8.99
C VAL A 168 -5.98 6.88 8.91
N ALA A 169 -5.83 5.55 9.05
CA ALA A 169 -6.96 4.62 9.05
C ALA A 169 -7.92 4.89 10.22
N ILE A 170 -7.39 5.15 11.42
CA ILE A 170 -8.19 5.49 12.61
C ILE A 170 -8.92 6.83 12.40
N LEU A 171 -8.22 7.86 11.93
CA LEU A 171 -8.83 9.15 11.62
C LEU A 171 -9.94 9.00 10.59
N PHE A 172 -9.71 8.25 9.51
CA PHE A 172 -10.73 7.97 8.51
C PHE A 172 -11.92 7.24 9.12
N ALA A 173 -11.71 6.23 9.98
CA ALA A 173 -12.79 5.51 10.65
C ALA A 173 -13.68 6.43 11.51
N LEU A 174 -13.08 7.42 12.18
CA LEU A 174 -13.75 8.37 13.07
C LEU A 174 -14.48 9.48 12.30
N PHE A 175 -13.80 10.12 11.33
CA PHE A 175 -14.32 11.28 10.61
C PHE A 175 -15.23 10.92 9.43
N PHE A 176 -14.98 9.79 8.76
CA PHE A 176 -15.74 9.40 7.58
C PHE A 176 -17.06 8.71 7.96
N LYS A 177 -18.08 9.50 8.29
CA LYS A 177 -19.44 9.03 8.62
C LYS A 177 -20.30 8.84 7.37
N TYR A 178 -19.85 8.01 6.42
CA TYR A 178 -20.67 7.67 5.25
C TYR A 178 -21.74 6.63 5.60
N LYS A 179 -23.01 6.96 5.32
CA LYS A 179 -24.16 6.09 5.56
C LYS A 179 -24.37 5.24 4.30
N HIS A 180 -24.18 3.93 4.42
CA HIS A 180 -24.39 3.01 3.29
C HIS A 180 -25.87 3.01 2.90
N VAL A 181 -26.19 3.59 1.74
CA VAL A 181 -27.52 3.45 1.12
C VAL A 181 -27.44 2.23 0.21
N ARG A 182 -28.09 1.14 0.62
CA ARG A 182 -28.22 -0.08 -0.17
C ARG A 182 -29.11 0.25 -1.38
N GLU A 183 -28.54 0.35 -2.58
CA GLU A 183 -29.36 0.38 -3.79
C GLU A 183 -30.15 -0.94 -3.83
N ARG A 184 -31.47 -0.83 -3.71
CA ARG A 184 -32.36 -1.98 -3.91
C ARG A 184 -32.22 -2.35 -5.38
N ALA A 185 -31.67 -3.54 -5.62
CA ALA A 185 -31.80 -4.22 -6.90
C ALA A 185 -33.28 -4.43 -7.23
#